data_AF-A0A7C6CV66-F1
#
_entry.id   AF-A0A7C6CV66-F1
#
_cell.length_a   1.000
_cell.length_b   1.000
_cell.length_c   1.000
_cell.angle_alpha   90.00
_cell.angle_beta   90.00
_cell.angle_gamma   90.00
#
_symmetry.space_group_name_H-M   'P 1'
#
loop_
_entity.id
_entity.type
_entity.pdbx_description
1 polymer ?
#
loop_
_entity_poly.entity_id
_entity_poly.type
_entity_poly.pdbx_seq_one_letter_code
_entity_poly.pdbx_strand_id
1 'polypeptide(L)'
;MNKLAKIFLTINGILGVFLCIALTITTATFFIFTLPAANDLIIAAAEEGLFDALAVETVEELLTVLRLIFSFFTFLFILLLAFAVVSTVVSFKAIDAKSKSLYIANIVFGALTSSGFGVAGGIIGLIALNKENNQNYVDNPIDN
;
A
#
# COMPACT_ATOMS: atom_id res chain seq x y z
N MET A 1 -1.55 -26.51 -3.58
CA MET A 1 -0.64 -25.37 -3.29
C MET A 1 0.50 -25.83 -2.38
N ASN A 2 1.74 -25.48 -2.75
CA ASN A 2 2.96 -25.82 -2.00
C ASN A 2 3.02 -25.06 -0.66
N LYS A 3 3.55 -25.73 0.38
CA LYS A 3 3.78 -25.19 1.73
C LYS A 3 4.55 -23.86 1.71
N LEU A 4 5.54 -23.72 0.80
CA LEU A 4 6.32 -22.48 0.66
C LEU A 4 5.45 -21.29 0.24
N ALA A 5 4.64 -21.45 -0.81
CA ALA A 5 3.73 -20.40 -1.30
C ALA A 5 2.76 -19.94 -0.20
N LYS A 6 2.22 -20.90 0.56
CA LYS A 6 1.34 -20.63 1.70
C LYS A 6 2.03 -19.77 2.75
N ILE A 7 3.26 -20.11 3.13
CA ILE A 7 4.04 -19.37 4.13
C ILE A 7 4.26 -17.92 3.67
N PHE A 8 4.70 -17.69 2.44
CA PHE A 8 4.95 -16.34 1.93
C PHE A 8 3.68 -15.49 1.89
N LEU A 9 2.56 -16.06 1.46
CA LEU A 9 1.27 -15.36 1.43
C LEU A 9 0.76 -15.06 2.84
N THR A 10 0.92 -15.98 3.79
CA THR A 10 0.56 -15.75 5.20
C THR A 10 1.41 -14.64 5.81
N ILE A 11 2.73 -14.67 5.61
CA ILE A 11 3.63 -13.61 6.08
C ILE A 11 3.24 -12.27 5.46
N ASN A 12 2.98 -12.22 4.15
CA ASN A 12 2.55 -10.98 3.51
C ASN A 12 1.22 -10.46 4.06
N GLY A 13 0.24 -11.34 4.27
CA GLY A 13 -1.04 -10.96 4.87
C GLY A 13 -0.86 -10.37 6.28
N ILE A 14 -0.03 -11.00 7.12
CA ILE A 14 0.26 -10.50 8.48
C ILE A 14 0.98 -9.14 8.43
N LEU A 15 2.04 -9.01 7.62
CA LEU A 15 2.75 -7.75 7.43
C LEU A 15 1.83 -6.66 6.86
N GLY A 16 0.93 -7.04 5.96
CA GLY A 16 -0.09 -6.16 5.41
C GLY A 16 -1.05 -5.61 6.47
N VAL A 17 -1.46 -6.42 7.45
CA VAL A 17 -2.25 -5.95 8.61
C VAL A 17 -1.46 -4.92 9.41
N PHE A 18 -0.19 -5.20 9.73
CA PHE A 18 0.66 -4.23 10.44
C PHE A 18 0.83 -2.93 9.65
N LEU A 19 1.02 -3.02 8.34
CA LEU A 19 1.12 -1.85 7.47
C LEU A 19 -0.18 -1.04 7.44
N CYS A 20 -1.35 -1.70 7.38
CA CYS A 20 -2.64 -1.02 7.44
C CYS A 20 -2.81 -0.26 8.76
N ILE A 21 -2.45 -0.88 9.89
CA ILE A 21 -2.50 -0.25 11.21
C ILE A 21 -1.55 0.96 11.25
N ALA A 22 -0.31 0.79 10.81
CA ALA A 22 0.69 1.86 10.78
C ALA A 22 0.21 3.04 9.91
N LEU A 23 -0.26 2.78 8.68
CA LEU A 23 -0.79 3.81 7.79
C LEU A 23 -2.03 4.51 8.36
N THR A 24 -2.91 3.77 9.03
CA THR A 24 -4.08 4.36 9.69
C THR A 24 -3.66 5.32 10.81
N ILE A 25 -2.73 4.89 11.67
CA ILE A 25 -2.18 5.73 12.74
C ILE A 25 -1.48 6.96 12.15
N THR A 26 -0.59 6.78 11.18
CA THR A 26 0.14 7.89 10.54
C THR A 26 -0.83 8.88 9.89
N THR A 27 -1.85 8.42 9.19
CA THR A 27 -2.87 9.29 8.57
C THR A 27 -3.63 10.08 9.63
N ALA A 28 -4.04 9.44 10.73
CA ALA A 28 -4.73 10.10 11.83
C ALA A 28 -3.82 11.11 12.55
N THR A 29 -2.58 10.74 12.85
CA THR A 29 -1.57 11.62 13.45
C THR A 29 -1.31 12.84 12.56
N PHE A 30 -1.18 12.63 11.25
CA PHE A 30 -0.96 13.71 10.29
C PHE A 30 -2.12 14.72 10.30
N PHE A 31 -3.36 14.24 10.34
CA PHE A 31 -4.54 15.10 10.46
C PHE A 31 -4.61 15.87 11.78
N ILE A 32 -4.35 15.20 12.90
CA ILE A 32 -4.53 15.77 14.24
C ILE A 32 -3.42 16.78 14.55
N PHE A 33 -2.17 16.44 14.25
CA PHE A 33 -1.02 17.24 14.68
C PHE A 33 -0.53 18.19 13.61
N THR A 34 -0.56 17.79 12.34
CA THR A 34 0.16 18.55 11.31
C THR A 34 -0.67 19.71 10.77
N LEU A 35 -1.99 19.63 10.77
CA LEU A 35 -2.84 20.76 10.37
C LEU A 35 -2.76 21.96 11.33
N PRO A 36 -2.90 21.77 12.66
CA PRO A 36 -2.77 22.88 13.63
C PRO A 36 -1.33 23.38 13.72
N ALA A 37 -0.35 22.46 13.81
CA ALA A 37 1.05 22.84 13.89
C ALA A 37 1.52 23.57 12.63
N ALA A 38 1.01 23.24 11.45
CA ALA A 38 1.30 23.98 10.23
C ALA A 38 0.77 25.42 10.28
N ASN A 39 -0.42 25.66 10.85
CA ASN A 39 -0.92 27.03 11.02
C ASN A 39 -0.01 27.82 11.98
N ASP A 40 0.37 27.24 13.12
CA ASP A 40 1.23 27.92 14.11
C ASP A 40 2.64 28.19 13.54
N LEU A 41 3.21 27.23 12.81
CA LEU A 41 4.52 27.38 12.19
C LEU A 41 4.52 28.43 11.07
N ILE A 42 3.42 28.53 10.31
CA ILE A 42 3.28 29.57 9.29
C ILE A 42 3.16 30.95 9.93
N ILE A 43 2.37 31.10 11.00
CA ILE A 43 2.27 32.38 11.72
C ILE A 43 3.65 32.80 12.27
N ALA A 44 4.38 31.87 12.90
CA ALA A 44 5.72 32.15 13.41
C ALA A 44 6.72 32.49 12.29
N ALA A 45 6.74 31.72 11.19
CA ALA A 45 7.59 32.02 10.03
C ALA A 45 7.20 33.36 9.37
N ALA A 46 5.94 33.77 9.50
CA ALA A 46 5.47 35.05 9.01
C ALA A 46 5.97 36.23 9.83
N GLU A 47 5.95 36.07 11.15
CA GLU A 47 6.48 37.04 12.11
C GLU A 47 8.01 37.16 11.98
N GLU A 48 8.72 36.10 11.60
CA GLU A 48 10.17 36.09 11.39
C GLU A 48 10.63 36.59 10.01
N GLY A 49 9.73 36.94 9.09
CA GLY A 49 10.08 37.50 7.78
C GLY A 49 10.73 36.49 6.82
N LEU A 50 10.51 35.19 7.02
CA LEU A 50 11.14 34.09 6.27
C LEU A 50 10.61 33.93 4.82
N PHE A 51 9.84 34.89 4.31
CA PHE A 51 9.09 34.79 3.06
C PHE A 51 9.92 34.98 1.78
N ASP A 52 11.14 35.51 1.88
CA ASP A 52 12.00 35.73 0.71
C ASP A 52 12.48 34.42 0.03
N ALA A 53 12.43 33.28 0.71
CA ALA A 53 12.97 32.02 0.19
C ALA A 53 12.00 31.20 -0.68
N LEU A 54 10.69 31.49 -0.66
CA LEU A 54 9.64 30.67 -1.29
C LEU A 54 8.97 31.32 -2.51
N ALA A 55 9.34 32.57 -2.87
CA ALA A 55 8.70 33.33 -3.95
C ALA A 55 7.17 33.45 -3.80
N VAL A 56 6.71 33.61 -2.56
CA VAL A 56 5.31 33.83 -2.22
C VAL A 56 5.18 35.24 -1.66
N GLU A 57 4.29 36.05 -2.23
CA GLU A 57 4.21 37.48 -1.90
C GLU A 57 3.43 37.73 -0.60
N THR A 58 2.58 36.79 -0.18
CA THR A 58 1.71 36.95 0.99
C THR A 58 1.60 35.69 1.85
N VAL A 59 1.35 35.88 3.15
CA VAL A 59 1.06 34.80 4.12
C VAL A 59 -0.12 33.93 3.66
N GLU A 60 -1.10 34.54 3.00
CA GLU A 60 -2.36 33.92 2.58
C GLU A 60 -2.17 32.97 1.39
N GLU A 61 -1.28 33.33 0.46
CA GLU A 61 -0.85 32.42 -0.62
C GLU A 61 -0.05 31.23 -0.07
N LEU A 62 0.83 31.44 0.92
CA LEU A 62 1.59 30.35 1.53
C LEU A 62 0.67 29.35 2.24
N LEU A 63 -0.30 29.85 3.02
CA LEU A 63 -1.33 29.03 3.66
C LEU A 63 -2.12 28.20 2.64
N THR A 64 -2.43 28.79 1.49
CA THR A 64 -3.15 28.11 0.41
C THR A 64 -2.32 27.00 -0.20
N VAL A 65 -1.05 27.26 -0.52
CA VAL A 65 -0.12 26.25 -1.05
C VAL A 65 0.10 25.12 -0.05
N LEU A 66 0.30 25.44 1.23
CA LEU A 66 0.48 24.42 2.27
C LEU A 66 -0.75 23.54 2.40
N ARG A 67 -1.96 24.13 2.46
CA ARG A 67 -3.23 23.37 2.52
C ARG A 67 -3.40 22.44 1.32
N LEU A 68 -3.00 22.86 0.13
CA LEU A 68 -3.04 22.02 -1.07
C LEU A 68 -2.08 20.84 -0.95
N ILE A 69 -0.84 21.09 -0.52
CA ILE A 69 0.18 20.04 -0.30
C ILE A 69 -0.29 19.05 0.77
N PHE A 70 -0.81 19.53 1.89
CA PHE A 70 -1.38 18.70 2.95
C PHE A 70 -2.54 17.84 2.46
N SER A 71 -3.44 18.41 1.67
CA SER A 71 -4.57 17.68 1.07
C SER A 71 -4.10 16.59 0.12
N PHE A 72 -3.06 16.87 -0.68
CA PHE A 72 -2.46 15.90 -1.58
C PHE A 72 -1.81 14.73 -0.81
N PHE A 73 -1.03 15.03 0.23
CA PHE A 73 -0.42 14.00 1.08
C PHE A 73 -1.48 13.13 1.77
N THR A 74 -2.53 13.75 2.30
CA THR A 74 -3.67 13.03 2.87
C THR A 74 -4.28 12.05 1.87
N PHE A 75 -4.58 12.51 0.65
CA PHE A 75 -5.12 11.65 -0.40
C PHE A 75 -4.18 10.49 -0.72
N LEU A 76 -2.88 10.76 -0.81
CA LEU A 76 -1.86 9.75 -1.05
C LEU A 76 -1.83 8.69 0.04
N PHE A 77 -1.89 9.08 1.33
CA PHE A 77 -1.91 8.14 2.44
C PHE A 77 -3.16 7.26 2.45
N ILE A 78 -4.33 7.84 2.17
CA ILE A 78 -5.59 7.08 2.06
C ILE A 78 -5.52 6.09 0.90
N LEU A 79 -4.96 6.49 -0.24
CA LEU A 79 -4.78 5.63 -1.40
C LEU A 79 -3.83 4.46 -1.09
N LEU A 80 -2.70 4.73 -0.43
CA LEU A 80 -1.75 3.69 0.01
C LEU A 80 -2.38 2.73 1.02
N LEU A 81 -3.19 3.25 1.95
CA LEU A 81 -3.95 2.41 2.89
C LEU A 81 -4.93 1.50 2.15
N ALA A 82 -5.67 2.01 1.15
CA ALA A 82 -6.57 1.21 0.34
C ALA A 82 -5.82 0.08 -0.39
N PHE A 83 -4.67 0.37 -0.99
CA PHE A 83 -3.84 -0.65 -1.62
C PHE A 83 -3.32 -1.68 -0.62
N ALA A 84 -2.91 -1.25 0.58
CA ALA A 84 -2.43 -2.15 1.64
C ALA A 84 -3.54 -3.10 2.10
N VAL A 85 -4.77 -2.60 2.26
CA VAL A 85 -5.94 -3.42 2.60
C VAL A 85 -6.22 -4.44 1.51
N VAL A 86 -6.25 -4.01 0.23
CA VAL A 86 -6.49 -4.93 -0.90
C VAL A 86 -5.40 -5.99 -0.97
N SER A 87 -4.13 -5.61 -0.87
CA SER A 87 -2.99 -6.54 -0.85
C SER A 87 -3.12 -7.59 0.25
N THR A 88 -3.50 -7.15 1.46
CA THR A 88 -3.72 -8.01 2.62
C THR A 88 -4.85 -9.01 2.39
N VAL A 89 -6.01 -8.52 1.94
CA VAL A 89 -7.18 -9.37 1.67
C VAL A 89 -6.90 -10.38 0.57
N VAL A 90 -6.27 -9.93 -0.51
CA VAL A 90 -5.90 -10.80 -1.64
C VAL A 90 -4.91 -11.87 -1.20
N SER A 91 -3.94 -11.54 -0.34
CA SER A 91 -2.97 -12.51 0.18
C SER A 91 -3.65 -13.68 0.90
N PHE A 92 -4.61 -13.38 1.78
CA PHE A 92 -5.35 -14.43 2.48
C PHE A 92 -6.31 -15.17 1.56
N LYS A 93 -7.06 -14.48 0.69
CA LYS A 93 -7.96 -15.14 -0.28
C LYS A 93 -7.23 -16.04 -1.26
N ALA A 94 -6.01 -15.67 -1.67
CA ALA A 94 -5.20 -16.46 -2.60
C ALA A 94 -4.74 -17.81 -2.03
N ILE A 95 -4.72 -17.96 -0.69
CA ILE A 95 -4.38 -19.23 -0.04
C ILE A 95 -5.46 -20.27 -0.29
N ASP A 96 -6.72 -19.88 -0.23
CA ASP A 96 -7.86 -20.80 -0.30
C ASP A 96 -8.39 -20.96 -1.74
N ALA A 97 -8.50 -19.86 -2.48
CA ALA A 97 -9.16 -19.85 -3.78
C ALA A 97 -8.29 -20.35 -4.95
N LYS A 98 -6.97 -20.50 -4.76
CA LYS A 98 -6.00 -20.97 -5.78
C LYS A 98 -6.19 -20.34 -7.18
N SER A 99 -6.51 -19.04 -7.25
CA SER A 99 -6.79 -18.35 -8.51
C SER A 99 -5.57 -17.59 -9.04
N LYS A 100 -5.29 -17.72 -10.35
CA LYS A 100 -4.26 -16.93 -11.06
C LYS A 100 -4.47 -15.43 -10.85
N SER A 101 -5.70 -14.94 -10.94
CA SER A 101 -6.00 -13.52 -10.83
C SER A 101 -5.66 -12.97 -9.44
N LEU A 102 -5.85 -13.78 -8.38
CA LEU A 102 -5.50 -13.37 -7.02
C LEU A 102 -3.99 -13.33 -6.80
N TYR A 103 -3.22 -14.25 -7.39
CA TYR A 103 -1.76 -14.19 -7.32
C TYR A 103 -1.20 -12.98 -8.07
N ILE A 104 -1.74 -12.66 -9.26
CA ILE A 104 -1.36 -11.45 -10.01
C ILE A 104 -1.73 -10.20 -9.22
N ALA A 105 -2.94 -10.13 -8.67
CA ALA A 105 -3.36 -9.01 -7.84
C ALA A 105 -2.43 -8.84 -6.63
N ASN A 106 -1.99 -9.94 -6.00
CA ASN A 106 -1.05 -9.84 -4.89
C ASN A 106 0.33 -9.30 -5.30
N ILE A 107 0.80 -9.61 -6.51
CA ILE A 107 2.03 -9.02 -7.06
C ILE A 107 1.84 -7.52 -7.26
N VAL A 108 0.76 -7.11 -7.93
CA VAL A 108 0.50 -5.70 -8.26
C VAL A 108 0.32 -4.89 -7.00
N PHE A 109 -0.58 -5.29 -6.10
CA PHE A 109 -0.84 -4.54 -4.87
C PHE A 109 0.32 -4.65 -3.88
N GLY A 110 1.04 -5.77 -3.82
CA GLY A 110 2.29 -5.87 -3.05
C GLY A 110 3.38 -4.93 -3.54
N ALA A 111 3.52 -4.74 -4.86
CA ALA A 111 4.45 -3.76 -5.43
C ALA A 111 4.01 -2.32 -5.16
N LEU A 112 2.71 -2.02 -5.33
CA LEU A 112 2.15 -0.69 -5.03
C LEU A 112 2.24 -0.33 -3.55
N THR A 113 2.26 -1.32 -2.65
CA THR A 113 2.38 -1.12 -1.20
C THR A 113 3.80 -1.35 -0.68
N SER A 114 4.77 -1.57 -1.57
CA SER A 114 6.19 -1.83 -1.30
C SER A 114 6.52 -3.09 -0.49
N SER A 115 5.56 -3.99 -0.24
CA SER A 115 5.83 -5.24 0.47
C SER A 115 6.42 -6.28 -0.49
N GLY A 116 7.76 -6.40 -0.51
CA GLY A 116 8.45 -7.42 -1.33
C GLY A 116 7.92 -8.85 -1.12
N PHE A 117 7.29 -9.12 0.03
CA PHE A 117 6.59 -10.36 0.33
C PHE A 117 5.32 -10.58 -0.50
N GLY A 118 4.57 -9.54 -0.88
CA GLY A 118 3.39 -9.66 -1.74
C GLY A 118 3.77 -10.07 -3.15
N VAL A 119 4.85 -9.46 -3.66
CA VAL A 119 5.47 -9.84 -4.94
C VAL A 119 5.99 -11.27 -4.90
N ALA A 120 6.84 -11.60 -3.92
CA ALA A 120 7.42 -12.94 -3.81
C ALA A 120 6.34 -14.02 -3.61
N GLY A 121 5.38 -13.78 -2.71
CA GLY A 121 4.28 -14.71 -2.44
C GLY A 121 3.38 -14.91 -3.65
N GLY A 122 3.06 -13.84 -4.39
CA GLY A 122 2.30 -13.91 -5.63
C GLY A 122 3.03 -14.70 -6.72
N ILE A 123 4.32 -14.44 -6.96
CA ILE A 123 5.13 -15.16 -7.95
C ILE A 123 5.24 -16.66 -7.61
N ILE A 124 5.62 -16.97 -6.37
CA ILE A 124 5.76 -18.36 -5.90
C ILE A 124 4.40 -19.08 -5.96
N GLY A 125 3.31 -18.39 -5.61
CA GLY A 125 1.94 -18.90 -5.74
C GLY A 125 1.56 -19.22 -7.20
N LEU A 126 1.88 -18.33 -8.14
CA LEU A 126 1.61 -18.51 -9.56
C LEU A 126 2.37 -19.73 -10.14
N ILE A 127 3.64 -19.88 -9.77
CA ILE A 127 4.47 -21.04 -10.16
C ILE A 127 3.86 -22.33 -9.62
N ALA A 128 3.45 -22.33 -8.34
CA ALA A 128 2.85 -23.50 -7.71
C ALA A 128 1.53 -23.91 -8.40
N LEU A 129 0.69 -22.92 -8.78
CA LEU A 129 -0.57 -23.19 -9.47
C LEU A 129 -0.36 -23.76 -10.87
N ASN A 130 0.61 -23.23 -11.63
CA ASN A 130 0.92 -23.77 -12.96
C ASN A 130 1.45 -25.20 -12.89
N LYS A 131 2.27 -25.53 -11.88
CA LYS A 131 2.75 -26.90 -11.67
C LYS A 131 1.61 -27.86 -11.34
N GLU A 132 0.69 -27.48 -10.45
CA GLU A 132 -0.48 -28.29 -10.07
C GLU A 132 -1.38 -28.57 -11.28
N ASN A 133 -1.64 -27.57 -12.12
CA ASN A 133 -2.42 -27.75 -13.35
C ASN A 133 -1.72 -28.66 -14.38
N ASN A 134 -0.40 -28.53 -14.54
CA ASN A 134 0.35 -29.40 -15.45
C ASN A 134 0.39 -30.85 -14.98
N GLN A 135 0.51 -31.12 -13.67
CA GLN A 135 0.43 -32.49 -13.15
C GLN A 135 -0.95 -33.10 -13.37
N ASN A 136 -2.03 -32.36 -13.09
CA ASN A 136 -3.39 -32.86 -13.35
C ASN A 136 -3.64 -33.19 -14.82
N TYR A 137 -3.01 -32.48 -15.76
CA TYR A 137 -3.10 -32.79 -17.19
C TYR A 137 -2.33 -34.06 -17.57
N VAL A 138 -1.17 -34.31 -16.95
CA VAL A 138 -0.34 -35.49 -17.23
C VAL A 138 -0.95 -36.75 -16.59
N ASP A 139 -1.51 -36.63 -15.38
CA ASP A 139 -2.09 -37.75 -14.64
C ASP A 139 -3.51 -38.12 -15.13
N ASN A 140 -4.15 -37.22 -15.89
CA ASN A 140 -5.47 -37.43 -16.47
C ASN A 140 -5.53 -36.82 -17.88
N PRO A 141 -4.77 -37.37 -18.85
CA PRO A 141 -4.88 -36.92 -20.22
C PRO A 141 -6.33 -37.14 -20.64
N ILE A 142 -6.99 -36.08 -21.09
CA ILE A 142 -8.30 -36.25 -21.74
C ILE A 142 -8.00 -37.04 -23.01
N ASP A 143 -8.26 -38.35 -22.96
CA ASP A 143 -8.25 -39.23 -24.12
C ASP A 143 -9.25 -38.66 -25.13
N ASN A 144 -8.72 -37.98 -26.15
CA ASN A 144 -9.43 -37.62 -27.38
C ASN A 144 -9.03 -38.61 -28.47
#